data_AF-A0AAV8UIY7-F1
#
_entry.id   AF-A0AAV8UIY7-F1
#
_cell.length_a   1.000
_cell.length_b   1.000
_cell.length_c   1.000
_cell.angle_alpha   90.00
_cell.angle_beta   90.00
_cell.angle_gamma   90.00
#
_symmetry.space_group_name_H-M   'P 1'
#
loop_
_entity.id
_entity.type
_entity.pdbx_description
1 polymer ?
#
loop_
_entity_poly.entity_id
_entity_poly.type
_entity_poly.pdbx_seq_one_letter_code
_entity_poly.pdbx_strand_id
1 'polypeptide(L)'
;MVQVTVFGANGSSGQEICKYCIGKGWKVIAAVRRPETMVGFAGVEVRKISFDDGISMEKGVSGSDAVVMATGSGGVVAARKYTTVYSDGVRSVRRAMEAQGIKRLLVLSSAGIDYDRQAPWMFNRVFRLFLMNMMIDVARMETILAEDDNLDWTVVRLPALSKGASKPYKTAELYHPKGSKYEIHHVDVGKFIGDEIANEEFIRKFPAPSY
;
A
#
# COMPACT_ATOMS: atom_id res chain seq x y z
N MET A 1 1.59 21.48 -8.28
CA MET A 1 1.94 20.22 -8.97
C MET A 1 2.09 19.18 -7.88
N VAL A 2 1.34 18.07 -7.94
CA VAL A 2 1.34 17.07 -6.87
C VAL A 2 2.64 16.26 -6.87
N GLN A 3 3.21 16.00 -5.69
CA GLN A 3 4.36 15.16 -5.46
C GLN A 3 4.00 14.00 -4.54
N VAL A 4 4.28 12.77 -4.99
CA VAL A 4 3.91 11.54 -4.27
C VAL A 4 5.16 10.70 -3.99
N THR A 5 5.39 10.35 -2.73
CA THR A 5 6.38 9.33 -2.37
C THR A 5 5.72 7.96 -2.34
N VAL A 6 6.32 6.98 -3.04
CA VAL A 6 5.87 5.58 -3.06
C VAL A 6 6.93 4.70 -2.43
N PHE A 7 6.69 4.23 -1.21
CA PHE A 7 7.47 3.17 -0.59
C PHE A 7 7.11 1.82 -1.21
N GLY A 8 8.12 1.01 -1.53
CA GLY A 8 7.90 -0.27 -2.23
C GLY A 8 7.62 -0.10 -3.73
N ALA A 9 8.07 1.02 -4.32
CA ALA A 9 7.91 1.33 -5.74
C ALA A 9 8.44 0.26 -6.71
N ASN A 10 9.36 -0.61 -6.26
CA ASN A 10 9.89 -1.71 -7.07
C ASN A 10 8.99 -2.97 -7.09
N GLY A 11 7.92 -3.01 -6.28
CA GLY A 11 6.92 -4.07 -6.30
C GLY A 11 5.90 -3.91 -7.44
N SER A 12 5.17 -4.97 -7.78
CA SER A 12 4.22 -4.94 -8.90
C SER A 12 3.12 -3.89 -8.75
N SER A 13 2.50 -3.75 -7.57
CA SER A 13 1.55 -2.65 -7.33
C SER A 13 2.24 -1.28 -7.27
N GLY A 14 3.41 -1.20 -6.62
CA GLY A 14 4.18 0.04 -6.52
C GLY A 14 4.54 0.65 -7.87
N GLN A 15 4.93 -0.18 -8.83
CA GLN A 15 5.22 0.25 -10.20
C GLN A 15 3.98 0.78 -10.92
N GLU A 16 2.83 0.13 -10.78
CA GLU A 16 1.58 0.60 -11.38
C GLU A 16 1.08 1.90 -10.75
N ILE A 17 1.26 2.08 -9.44
CA ILE A 17 1.00 3.36 -8.75
C ILE A 17 1.91 4.46 -9.32
N CYS A 18 3.21 4.20 -9.46
CA CYS A 18 4.14 5.17 -10.03
C CYS A 18 3.75 5.55 -11.46
N LYS A 19 3.43 4.56 -12.32
CA LYS A 19 2.99 4.80 -13.70
C LYS A 19 1.73 5.66 -13.74
N TYR A 20 0.76 5.37 -12.89
CA TYR A 20 -0.49 6.14 -12.83
C TYR A 20 -0.24 7.60 -12.46
N CYS A 21 0.53 7.84 -11.39
CA CYS A 21 0.89 9.20 -10.95
C CYS A 21 1.66 9.97 -12.03
N ILE A 22 2.64 9.33 -12.69
CA ILE A 22 3.36 9.93 -13.82
C ILE A 22 2.41 10.28 -14.97
N GLY A 23 1.47 9.39 -15.31
CA GLY A 23 0.45 9.63 -16.33
C GLY A 23 -0.47 10.81 -16.01
N LYS A 24 -0.64 11.15 -14.72
CA LYS A 24 -1.35 12.36 -14.26
C LYS A 24 -0.48 13.63 -14.28
N GLY A 25 0.79 13.53 -14.65
CA GLY A 25 1.75 14.63 -14.63
C GLY A 25 2.26 14.99 -13.23
N TRP A 26 2.14 14.06 -12.27
CA TRP A 26 2.64 14.26 -10.91
C TRP A 26 4.12 13.90 -10.80
N LYS A 27 4.81 14.52 -9.86
CA LYS A 27 6.17 14.12 -9.49
C LYS A 27 6.11 12.88 -8.60
N VAL A 28 6.93 11.88 -8.90
CA VAL A 28 6.96 10.63 -8.14
C VAL A 28 8.35 10.42 -7.56
N ILE A 29 8.40 10.22 -6.24
CA ILE A 29 9.58 9.74 -5.54
C ILE A 29 9.42 8.23 -5.32
N ALA A 30 10.29 7.44 -5.94
CA ALA A 30 10.39 6.01 -5.70
C ALA A 30 11.31 5.75 -4.49
N ALA A 31 10.71 5.55 -3.31
CA ALA A 31 11.43 5.29 -2.08
C ALA A 31 11.66 3.77 -1.90
N VAL A 32 12.90 3.33 -2.09
CA VAL A 32 13.25 1.90 -2.12
C VAL A 32 14.51 1.61 -1.31
N ARG A 33 14.62 0.38 -0.78
CA ARG A 33 15.84 -0.07 -0.06
C ARG A 33 17.04 -0.29 -0.98
N ARG A 34 16.76 -0.66 -2.23
CA ARG A 34 17.73 -1.06 -3.26
C ARG A 34 17.50 -0.24 -4.53
N PRO A 35 18.08 0.97 -4.64
CA PRO A 35 17.92 1.86 -5.79
C PRO A 35 18.21 1.20 -7.15
N GLU A 36 19.14 0.25 -7.17
CA GLU A 36 19.50 -0.53 -8.35
C GLU A 36 18.32 -1.33 -8.95
N THR A 37 17.26 -1.59 -8.16
CA THR A 37 16.03 -2.23 -8.65
C THR A 37 15.13 -1.32 -9.46
N MET A 38 15.43 -0.01 -9.51
CA MET A 38 14.68 1.00 -10.27
C MET A 38 15.40 1.43 -11.56
N VAL A 39 16.53 0.81 -11.90
CA VAL A 39 17.26 1.10 -13.14
C VAL A 39 16.33 0.87 -14.35
N GLY A 40 16.20 1.89 -15.20
CA GLY A 40 15.32 1.85 -16.38
C GLY A 40 13.87 2.24 -16.13
N PHE A 41 13.45 2.47 -14.87
CA PHE A 41 12.12 3.02 -14.58
C PHE A 41 12.16 4.55 -14.68
N ALA A 42 11.76 5.07 -15.85
CA ALA A 42 11.78 6.51 -16.12
C ALA A 42 10.64 7.26 -15.39
N GLY A 43 10.83 8.57 -15.21
CA GLY A 43 9.80 9.46 -14.66
C GLY A 43 9.68 9.48 -13.14
N VAL A 44 10.61 8.85 -12.42
CA VAL A 44 10.68 8.90 -10.95
C VAL A 44 12.01 9.47 -10.46
N GLU A 45 11.98 10.15 -9.32
CA GLU A 45 13.16 10.41 -8.51
C GLU A 45 13.38 9.22 -7.57
N VAL A 46 14.54 8.56 -7.62
CA VAL A 46 14.80 7.41 -6.76
C VAL A 46 15.48 7.86 -5.47
N ARG A 47 14.88 7.53 -4.31
CA ARG A 47 15.47 7.78 -2.98
C ARG A 47 15.73 6.47 -2.26
N LYS A 48 16.96 6.30 -1.76
CA LYS A 48 17.30 5.17 -0.89
C LYS A 48 16.74 5.42 0.50
N ILE A 49 16.01 4.44 1.04
CA ILE A 49 15.42 4.50 2.38
C ILE A 49 15.71 3.22 3.16
N SER A 50 15.65 3.32 4.48
CA SER A 50 15.58 2.19 5.39
C SER A 50 14.68 2.53 6.57
N PHE A 51 13.79 1.62 6.96
CA PHE A 51 12.83 1.89 8.04
C PHE A 51 13.47 2.06 9.42
N ASP A 52 14.71 1.62 9.60
CA ASP A 52 15.52 1.80 10.81
C ASP A 52 16.39 3.08 10.77
N ASP A 53 16.42 3.80 9.66
CA ASP A 53 17.18 5.06 9.50
C ASP A 53 16.21 6.23 9.31
N GLY A 54 15.92 6.94 10.41
CA GLY A 54 15.01 8.09 10.44
C GLY A 54 15.41 9.22 9.48
N ILE A 55 16.71 9.49 9.33
CA ILE A 55 17.20 10.53 8.41
C ILE A 55 16.89 10.13 6.96
N SER A 56 17.10 8.85 6.61
CA SER A 56 16.73 8.34 5.28
C SER A 56 15.22 8.42 5.03
N MET A 57 14.40 8.18 6.06
CA MET A 57 12.94 8.21 5.97
C MET A 57 12.42 9.64 5.76
N GLU A 58 12.91 10.61 6.54
CA GLU A 58 12.60 12.03 6.37
C GLU A 58 12.98 12.51 4.96
N LYS A 59 14.20 12.19 4.50
CA LYS A 59 14.61 12.45 3.11
C LYS A 59 13.70 11.75 2.11
N GLY A 60 13.24 10.53 2.40
CA GLY A 60 12.36 9.76 1.54
C GLY A 60 11.01 10.44 1.29
N VAL A 61 10.44 11.11 2.29
CA VAL A 61 9.13 11.77 2.19
C VAL A 61 9.20 13.27 1.91
N SER A 62 10.37 13.90 2.08
CA SER A 62 10.51 15.36 1.98
C SER A 62 9.95 15.95 0.68
N GLY A 63 9.12 16.98 0.84
CA GLY A 63 8.44 17.70 -0.24
C GLY A 63 7.22 17.00 -0.85
N SER A 64 6.76 15.89 -0.27
CA SER A 64 5.59 15.16 -0.78
C SER A 64 4.28 15.73 -0.25
N ASP A 65 3.28 15.77 -1.11
CA ASP A 65 1.90 16.08 -0.73
C ASP A 65 1.19 14.83 -0.18
N ALA A 66 1.54 13.66 -0.71
CA ALA A 66 1.02 12.36 -0.27
C ALA A 66 2.09 11.28 -0.23
N VAL A 67 1.92 10.33 0.68
CA VAL A 67 2.79 9.16 0.83
C VAL A 67 1.97 7.89 0.61
N VAL A 68 2.52 6.96 -0.16
CA VAL A 68 1.95 5.64 -0.39
C VAL A 68 2.90 4.57 0.14
N MET A 69 2.41 3.71 1.02
CA MET A 69 3.11 2.52 1.48
C MET A 69 2.60 1.29 0.74
N ALA A 70 3.29 0.91 -0.33
CA ALA A 70 3.05 -0.29 -1.13
C ALA A 70 4.09 -1.39 -0.84
N THR A 71 4.58 -1.44 0.40
CA THR A 71 5.60 -2.39 0.84
C THR A 71 4.99 -3.78 1.05
N GLY A 72 5.71 -4.82 0.63
CA GLY A 72 5.35 -6.21 0.94
C GLY A 72 6.54 -6.98 1.52
N SER A 73 6.27 -8.13 2.15
CA SER A 73 7.28 -8.96 2.82
C SER A 73 8.21 -9.73 1.88
N GLY A 74 8.23 -9.44 0.57
CA GLY A 74 9.06 -10.14 -0.42
C GLY A 74 8.47 -11.43 -0.98
N GLY A 75 7.14 -11.53 -1.04
CA GLY A 75 6.40 -12.63 -1.69
C GLY A 75 5.94 -13.74 -0.72
N VAL A 76 5.19 -14.71 -1.27
CA VAL A 76 4.46 -15.74 -0.49
C VAL A 76 5.36 -16.60 0.38
N VAL A 77 6.58 -16.90 -0.07
CA VAL A 77 7.51 -17.73 0.72
C VAL A 77 8.03 -16.96 1.94
N ALA A 78 8.38 -15.69 1.76
CA ALA A 78 8.86 -14.85 2.85
C ALA A 78 7.72 -14.49 3.82
N ALA A 79 6.49 -14.41 3.33
CA ALA A 79 5.27 -14.19 4.14
C ALA A 79 5.00 -15.26 5.21
N ARG A 80 5.60 -16.45 5.07
CA ARG A 80 5.50 -17.53 6.07
C ARG A 80 6.33 -17.24 7.32
N LYS A 81 7.36 -16.40 7.22
CA LYS A 81 8.23 -16.04 8.35
C LYS A 81 7.60 -14.92 9.15
N TYR A 82 7.97 -14.82 10.43
CA TYR A 82 7.69 -13.65 11.24
C TYR A 82 8.23 -12.39 10.55
N THR A 83 7.45 -11.32 10.58
CA THR A 83 7.82 -10.03 9.98
C THR A 83 7.24 -8.90 10.81
N THR A 84 7.95 -7.76 10.83
CA THR A 84 7.47 -6.49 11.38
C THR A 84 7.50 -5.37 10.34
N VAL A 85 7.72 -5.73 9.06
CA VAL A 85 7.92 -4.76 7.98
C VAL A 85 6.71 -3.83 7.80
N TYR A 86 5.50 -4.30 8.09
CA TYR A 86 4.29 -3.49 7.99
C TYR A 86 4.16 -2.56 9.19
N SER A 87 4.23 -3.09 10.42
CA SER A 87 4.04 -2.28 11.62
C SER A 87 5.22 -1.35 11.92
N ASP A 88 6.47 -1.78 11.73
CA ASP A 88 7.64 -0.91 11.86
C ASP A 88 7.73 0.08 10.70
N GLY A 89 7.40 -0.37 9.48
CA GLY A 89 7.36 0.49 8.31
C GLY A 89 6.39 1.65 8.48
N VAL A 90 5.16 1.38 8.93
CA VAL A 90 4.17 2.44 9.14
C VAL A 90 4.57 3.38 10.28
N ARG A 91 5.18 2.88 11.37
CA ARG A 91 5.70 3.73 12.45
C ARG A 91 6.77 4.69 11.92
N SER A 92 7.71 4.19 11.13
CA SER A 92 8.78 5.01 10.57
C SER A 92 8.29 6.01 9.54
N VAL A 93 7.32 5.61 8.70
CA VAL A 93 6.65 6.53 7.76
C VAL A 93 5.91 7.64 8.51
N ARG A 94 5.11 7.29 9.53
CA ARG A 94 4.36 8.27 10.35
C ARG A 94 5.29 9.31 10.96
N ARG A 95 6.38 8.88 11.61
CA ARG A 95 7.37 9.80 12.21
C ARG A 95 7.99 10.74 11.17
N ALA A 96 8.36 10.22 10.01
CA ALA A 96 8.94 11.02 8.94
C ALA A 96 7.93 12.02 8.35
N MET A 97 6.67 11.60 8.20
CA MET A 97 5.58 12.46 7.73
C MET A 97 5.29 13.57 8.74
N GLU A 98 5.21 13.24 10.03
CA GLU A 98 5.02 14.20 11.13
C GLU A 98 6.14 15.26 11.14
N ALA A 99 7.40 14.83 11.04
CA ALA A 99 8.56 15.73 10.98
C ALA A 99 8.55 16.66 9.76
N GLN A 100 7.87 16.28 8.68
CA GLN A 100 7.76 17.08 7.44
C GLN A 100 6.39 17.76 7.30
N GLY A 101 5.47 17.62 8.27
CA GLY A 101 4.13 18.19 8.21
C GLY A 101 3.19 17.58 7.17
N ILE A 102 3.45 16.36 6.72
CA ILE A 102 2.67 15.66 5.68
C ILE A 102 1.54 14.86 6.33
N LYS A 103 0.31 14.99 5.82
CA LYS A 103 -0.88 14.34 6.42
C LYS A 103 -1.46 13.17 5.63
N ARG A 104 -1.30 13.16 4.31
CA ARG A 104 -1.97 12.19 3.44
C ARG A 104 -1.15 10.89 3.33
N LEU A 105 -1.66 9.80 3.92
CA LEU A 105 -1.05 8.47 3.84
C LEU A 105 -2.00 7.45 3.21
N LEU A 106 -1.57 6.71 2.21
CA LEU A 106 -2.29 5.54 1.68
C LEU A 106 -1.45 4.29 1.92
N VAL A 107 -2.07 3.22 2.42
CA VAL A 107 -1.36 1.98 2.74
C VAL A 107 -2.05 0.80 2.09
N LEU A 108 -1.27 -0.05 1.43
CA LEU A 108 -1.77 -1.33 0.93
C LEU A 108 -1.80 -2.34 2.08
N SER A 109 -2.99 -2.83 2.38
CA SER A 109 -3.25 -3.91 3.34
C SER A 109 -3.71 -5.17 2.59
N SER A 110 -4.09 -6.20 3.34
CA SER A 110 -4.55 -7.48 2.81
C SER A 110 -5.98 -7.79 3.27
N ALA A 111 -6.77 -8.28 2.33
CA ALA A 111 -7.98 -9.01 2.64
C ALA A 111 -7.60 -10.31 3.38
N GLY A 112 -8.31 -10.67 4.45
CA GLY A 112 -8.04 -11.88 5.25
C GLY A 112 -7.49 -11.66 6.66
N ILE A 113 -7.33 -10.40 7.09
CA ILE A 113 -7.13 -10.04 8.50
C ILE A 113 -8.36 -10.49 9.30
N ASP A 114 -9.52 -10.03 8.84
CA ASP A 114 -10.83 -10.43 9.32
C ASP A 114 -11.38 -11.61 8.52
N TYR A 115 -12.30 -12.35 9.13
CA TYR A 115 -13.09 -13.35 8.40
C TYR A 115 -14.04 -12.65 7.44
N ASP A 116 -13.80 -12.80 6.13
CA ASP A 116 -14.71 -12.33 5.10
C ASP A 116 -15.56 -13.49 4.58
N ARG A 117 -16.88 -13.38 4.72
CA ARG A 117 -17.85 -14.37 4.22
C ARG A 117 -17.82 -14.51 2.70
N GLN A 118 -17.36 -13.47 1.98
CA GLN A 118 -17.25 -13.47 0.53
C GLN A 118 -15.94 -14.11 0.05
N ALA A 119 -14.95 -14.28 0.93
CA ALA A 119 -13.70 -14.91 0.55
C ALA A 119 -13.90 -16.41 0.24
N PRO A 120 -13.23 -16.96 -0.79
CA PRO A 120 -13.30 -18.38 -1.09
C PRO A 120 -12.98 -19.24 0.13
N TRP A 121 -13.69 -20.34 0.32
CA TRP A 121 -13.53 -21.20 1.50
C TRP A 121 -12.07 -21.66 1.73
N MET A 122 -11.35 -22.00 0.65
CA MET A 122 -9.92 -22.35 0.70
C MET A 122 -9.03 -21.18 1.16
N PHE A 123 -9.39 -19.95 0.81
CA PHE A 123 -8.66 -18.75 1.22
C PHE A 123 -8.75 -18.57 2.74
N ASN A 124 -9.97 -18.62 3.27
CA ASN A 124 -10.24 -18.47 4.70
C ASN A 124 -9.62 -19.56 5.57
N ARG A 125 -9.47 -20.80 5.05
CA ARG A 125 -9.10 -21.97 5.86
C ARG A 125 -7.65 -22.42 5.70
N VAL A 126 -7.08 -22.32 4.49
CA VAL A 126 -5.75 -22.87 4.18
C VAL A 126 -4.73 -21.75 4.00
N PHE A 127 -5.04 -20.79 3.13
CA PHE A 127 -4.12 -19.68 2.83
C PHE A 127 -3.85 -18.78 4.04
N ARG A 128 -4.89 -18.53 4.86
CA ARG A 128 -4.77 -17.77 6.11
C ARG A 128 -3.75 -18.39 7.09
N LEU A 129 -3.69 -19.72 7.20
CA LEU A 129 -2.75 -20.40 8.11
C LEU A 129 -1.29 -20.21 7.65
N PHE A 130 -1.03 -20.26 6.34
CA PHE A 130 0.32 -20.06 5.81
C PHE A 130 0.80 -18.62 5.87
N LEU A 131 -0.12 -17.65 5.87
CA LEU A 131 0.19 -16.22 5.87
C LEU A 131 -0.04 -15.57 7.25
N MET A 132 -0.36 -16.36 8.28
CA MET A 132 -0.78 -15.85 9.59
C MET A 132 0.25 -14.90 10.20
N ASN A 133 1.55 -15.20 10.08
CA ASN A 133 2.62 -14.34 10.60
C ASN A 133 2.64 -12.96 9.93
N MET A 134 2.45 -12.91 8.61
CA MET A 134 2.27 -11.65 7.88
C MET A 134 0.97 -10.95 8.31
N MET A 135 -0.15 -11.68 8.37
CA MET A 135 -1.46 -11.10 8.71
C MET A 135 -1.49 -10.47 10.11
N ILE A 136 -0.78 -11.07 11.08
CA ILE A 136 -0.63 -10.48 12.42
C ILE A 136 0.04 -9.10 12.34
N ASP A 137 1.09 -8.97 11.53
CA ASP A 137 1.80 -7.70 11.41
C ASP A 137 1.02 -6.65 10.60
N VAL A 138 0.31 -7.09 9.57
CA VAL A 138 -0.64 -6.23 8.83
C VAL A 138 -1.76 -5.75 9.75
N ALA A 139 -2.33 -6.63 10.59
CA ALA A 139 -3.35 -6.24 11.56
C ALA A 139 -2.82 -5.21 12.57
N ARG A 140 -1.58 -5.39 13.06
CA ARG A 140 -0.91 -4.38 13.91
C ARG A 140 -0.77 -3.04 13.19
N MET A 141 -0.37 -3.06 11.91
CA MET A 141 -0.28 -1.84 11.09
C MET A 141 -1.64 -1.15 10.96
N GLU A 142 -2.73 -1.90 10.72
CA GLU A 142 -4.09 -1.33 10.67
C GLU A 142 -4.50 -0.70 12.00
N THR A 143 -4.25 -1.37 13.15
CA THR A 143 -4.52 -0.82 14.48
C THR A 143 -3.75 0.48 14.73
N ILE A 144 -2.45 0.50 14.41
CA ILE A 144 -1.59 1.68 14.56
C ILE A 144 -2.13 2.89 13.77
N LEU A 145 -2.73 2.65 12.61
CA LEU A 145 -3.34 3.71 11.79
C LEU A 145 -4.73 4.09 12.30
N ALA A 146 -5.56 3.12 12.68
CA ALA A 146 -6.90 3.36 13.20
C ALA A 146 -6.91 4.22 14.47
N GLU A 147 -5.84 4.17 15.25
CA GLU A 147 -5.64 4.99 16.46
C GLU A 147 -5.00 6.37 16.18
N ASP A 148 -4.65 6.69 14.91
CA ASP A 148 -4.05 7.97 14.54
C ASP A 148 -5.10 8.96 14.00
N ASP A 149 -5.48 9.93 14.84
CA ASP A 149 -6.41 11.00 14.50
C ASP A 149 -5.75 12.21 13.81
N ASN A 150 -4.41 12.24 13.71
CA ASN A 150 -3.66 13.36 13.13
C ASN A 150 -3.33 13.14 11.65
N LEU A 151 -3.52 11.92 11.15
CA LEU A 151 -3.19 11.52 9.80
C LEU A 151 -4.45 11.27 8.96
N ASP A 152 -4.42 11.70 7.71
CA ASP A 152 -5.49 11.47 6.75
C ASP A 152 -5.19 10.18 6.00
N TRP A 153 -5.25 9.08 6.75
CA TRP A 153 -4.88 7.75 6.28
C TRP A 153 -6.00 7.09 5.47
N THR A 154 -5.62 6.25 4.50
CA THR A 154 -6.53 5.32 3.82
C THR A 154 -5.87 3.94 3.76
N VAL A 155 -6.55 2.92 4.28
CA VAL A 155 -6.02 1.55 4.32
C VAL A 155 -6.74 0.69 3.30
N VAL A 156 -6.09 0.39 2.18
CA VAL A 156 -6.71 -0.33 1.07
C VAL A 156 -6.57 -1.84 1.29
N ARG A 157 -7.66 -2.52 1.63
CA ARG A 157 -7.69 -3.97 1.85
C ARG A 157 -7.78 -4.70 0.52
N LEU A 158 -6.63 -5.14 0.02
CA LEU A 158 -6.53 -5.76 -1.30
C LEU A 158 -6.83 -7.27 -1.25
N PRO A 159 -7.64 -7.80 -2.18
CA PRO A 159 -7.87 -9.24 -2.31
C PRO A 159 -6.68 -9.90 -3.04
N ALA A 160 -6.89 -11.04 -3.70
CA ALA A 160 -5.83 -11.67 -4.49
C ALA A 160 -5.33 -10.73 -5.60
N LEU A 161 -4.01 -10.59 -5.74
CA LEU A 161 -3.38 -9.73 -6.73
C LEU A 161 -2.93 -10.54 -7.95
N SER A 162 -3.29 -10.06 -9.14
CA SER A 162 -2.88 -10.67 -10.40
C SER A 162 -2.48 -9.63 -11.45
N LYS A 163 -2.01 -10.11 -12.60
CA LYS A 163 -1.63 -9.28 -13.75
C LYS A 163 -2.71 -9.38 -14.82
N GLY A 164 -3.03 -8.27 -15.45
CA GLY A 164 -3.94 -8.20 -16.59
C GLY A 164 -4.23 -6.76 -16.97
N ALA A 165 -5.03 -6.57 -18.03
CA ALA A 165 -5.52 -5.26 -18.43
C ALA A 165 -6.48 -4.67 -17.38
N SER A 166 -6.56 -3.34 -17.33
CA SER A 166 -7.54 -2.65 -16.48
C SER A 166 -8.96 -3.07 -16.86
N LYS A 167 -9.80 -3.30 -15.85
CA LYS A 167 -11.23 -3.60 -16.05
C LYS A 167 -12.06 -3.03 -14.89
N PRO A 168 -13.39 -2.88 -15.07
CA PRO A 168 -14.24 -2.33 -14.02
C PRO A 168 -14.16 -3.16 -12.73
N TYR A 169 -14.04 -2.46 -11.60
CA TYR A 169 -14.09 -3.03 -10.25
C TYR A 169 -15.08 -2.23 -9.41
N LYS A 170 -15.49 -2.79 -8.28
CA LYS A 170 -16.28 -2.11 -7.25
C LYS A 170 -15.48 -1.98 -5.97
N THR A 171 -15.79 -0.97 -5.17
CA THR A 171 -15.21 -0.75 -3.86
C THR A 171 -16.31 -0.79 -2.82
N ALA A 172 -16.06 -1.46 -1.71
CA ALA A 172 -16.88 -1.40 -0.51
C ALA A 172 -15.97 -1.07 0.69
N GLU A 173 -16.55 -0.72 1.82
CA GLU A 173 -15.80 -0.39 3.04
C GLU A 173 -15.70 -1.62 3.96
N LEU A 174 -14.54 -1.81 4.59
CA LEU A 174 -14.14 -2.91 5.47
C LEU A 174 -14.04 -4.30 4.81
N TYR A 175 -15.00 -4.66 3.98
CA TYR A 175 -15.13 -5.97 3.32
C TYR A 175 -15.32 -5.83 1.81
N HIS A 176 -14.98 -6.87 1.06
CA HIS A 176 -15.12 -6.84 -0.40
C HIS A 176 -16.60 -6.87 -0.82
N PRO A 177 -16.93 -6.25 -1.98
CA PRO A 177 -18.30 -6.23 -2.50
C PRO A 177 -18.94 -7.61 -2.59
N LYS A 178 -20.25 -7.69 -2.33
CA LYS A 178 -21.00 -8.93 -2.46
C LYS A 178 -20.93 -9.46 -3.90
N GLY A 179 -20.56 -10.74 -4.03
CA GLY A 179 -20.39 -11.40 -5.33
C GLY A 179 -19.07 -11.09 -6.02
N SER A 180 -18.11 -10.43 -5.35
CA SER A 180 -16.81 -10.17 -5.96
C SER A 180 -16.03 -11.46 -6.19
N LYS A 181 -15.13 -11.43 -7.17
CA LYS A 181 -14.21 -12.54 -7.47
C LYS A 181 -13.05 -12.65 -6.48
N TYR A 182 -12.97 -11.75 -5.51
CA TYR A 182 -11.88 -11.67 -4.55
C TYR A 182 -10.51 -11.57 -5.25
N GLU A 183 -10.45 -10.74 -6.27
CA GLU A 183 -9.29 -10.53 -7.13
C GLU A 183 -9.26 -9.08 -7.62
N ILE A 184 -8.06 -8.51 -7.75
CA ILE A 184 -7.82 -7.25 -8.44
C ILE A 184 -6.46 -7.27 -9.17
N HIS A 185 -6.37 -6.60 -10.31
CA HIS A 185 -5.09 -6.48 -11.03
C HIS A 185 -4.26 -5.35 -10.45
N HIS A 186 -2.93 -5.49 -10.48
CA HIS A 186 -2.01 -4.43 -10.04
C HIS A 186 -2.26 -3.07 -10.73
N VAL A 187 -2.64 -3.06 -12.01
CA VAL A 187 -2.95 -1.82 -12.76
C VAL A 187 -4.15 -1.09 -12.17
N ASP A 188 -5.17 -1.82 -11.73
CA ASP A 188 -6.37 -1.25 -11.12
C ASP A 188 -6.13 -0.83 -9.66
N VAL A 189 -5.18 -1.47 -8.97
CA VAL A 189 -4.65 -0.96 -7.69
C VAL A 189 -3.95 0.39 -7.89
N GLY A 190 -3.11 0.50 -8.92
CA GLY A 190 -2.46 1.77 -9.28
C GLY A 190 -3.46 2.89 -9.56
N LYS A 191 -4.51 2.57 -10.33
CA LYS A 191 -5.62 3.48 -10.60
C LYS A 191 -6.37 3.89 -9.33
N PHE A 192 -6.79 2.92 -8.51
CA PHE A 192 -7.51 3.19 -7.27
C PHE A 192 -6.72 4.12 -6.34
N ILE A 193 -5.44 3.81 -6.09
CA ILE A 193 -4.59 4.63 -5.23
C ILE A 193 -4.42 6.03 -5.79
N GLY A 194 -4.15 6.16 -7.10
CA GLY A 194 -3.96 7.46 -7.72
C GLY A 194 -5.21 8.32 -7.72
N ASP A 195 -6.39 7.73 -7.96
CA ASP A 195 -7.66 8.43 -7.85
C ASP A 195 -7.94 8.84 -6.39
N GLU A 196 -7.64 7.97 -5.43
CA GLU A 196 -7.88 8.24 -4.00
C GLU A 196 -6.91 9.26 -3.39
N ILE A 197 -5.72 9.45 -3.99
CA ILE A 197 -4.85 10.59 -3.66
C ILE A 197 -5.54 11.92 -3.99
N ALA A 198 -6.33 11.98 -5.08
CA ALA A 198 -6.97 13.21 -5.53
C ALA A 198 -8.38 13.42 -4.96
N ASN A 199 -9.15 12.35 -4.78
CA ASN A 199 -10.55 12.42 -4.42
C ASN A 199 -10.80 12.42 -2.90
N GLU A 200 -9.89 11.82 -2.12
CA GLU A 200 -9.97 11.78 -0.66
C GLU A 200 -11.29 11.20 -0.11
N GLU A 201 -11.92 10.27 -0.83
CA GLU A 201 -13.23 9.70 -0.50
C GLU A 201 -13.15 8.77 0.74
N PHE A 202 -11.98 8.17 0.93
CA PHE A 202 -11.71 7.14 1.93
C PHE A 202 -10.72 7.59 3.00
N ILE A 203 -10.72 8.88 3.36
CA ILE A 203 -10.02 9.36 4.57
C ILE A 203 -10.56 8.63 5.80
N ARG A 204 -9.65 8.03 6.56
CA ARG A 204 -9.86 7.22 7.77
C ARG A 204 -10.81 6.04 7.57
N LYS A 205 -10.74 5.43 6.39
CA LYS A 205 -11.55 4.26 6.01
C LYS A 205 -10.70 3.11 5.48
N PHE A 206 -11.35 1.95 5.38
CA PHE A 206 -10.77 0.70 4.89
C PHE A 206 -11.39 0.27 3.55
N PRO A 207 -11.14 0.96 2.43
CA PRO A 207 -11.71 0.56 1.14
C PRO A 207 -11.17 -0.79 0.68
N ALA A 208 -12.05 -1.60 0.11
CA ALA A 208 -11.80 -2.97 -0.34
C ALA A 208 -12.22 -3.12 -1.81
N PRO A 209 -11.36 -2.76 -2.78
CA PRO A 209 -11.67 -2.86 -4.20
C PRO A 209 -11.53 -4.31 -4.70
N SER A 210 -12.45 -4.76 -5.55
CA SER A 210 -12.43 -6.10 -6.18
C SER A 210 -13.35 -6.14 -7.42
N TYR A 211 -13.10 -7.09 -8.31
CA TYR A 211 -13.94 -7.34 -9.50
C TYR A 211 -15.29 -7.95 -9.19
#